data_AF-A0A930A1W3-F1
#
_entry.id   AF-A0A930A1W3-F1
#
_cell.length_a   1.000
_cell.length_b   1.000
_cell.length_c   1.000
_cell.angle_alpha   90.00
_cell.angle_beta   90.00
_cell.angle_gamma   90.00
#
_symmetry.space_group_name_H-M   'P 1'
#
loop_
_entity.id
_entity.type
_entity.pdbx_description
1 polymer ?
#
loop_
_entity_poly.entity_id
_entity_poly.type
_entity_poly.pdbx_seq_one_letter_code
_entity_poly.pdbx_strand_id
1 'polypeptide(L)'
;MKPKYKTISVTNDYQIRIQRENFASIDELNDLYYSENIKDFAIIYHNDRSLTLISAFVVCPYCGYLHPVRCIYNPNQSKINLIHDWSNQELTVVLSNEEEIETTFQLLEIHRFTCPYCHKESNDKHQKTTITIKQEKHKVTILHEIDILHAKKHLFYFADLNCTLNISVYEQVEFNIRNGHSCIRYIERDNNILCTLDITNKPTALSNCVLKEWFDQFDIIQQMIKDSMQNIAKTIVPTDFSDTLENYIFFTHFVGFDASFYLAMPYHKTTYMFHEHFTNLKRLHNQKTALEYLMSFTFSKNKSIRKLIFKNQGLLFYLHECAVLYNTINDVNIFCNILASKYIFDILMLFHCHPNTYIFFQDCCKVKGASVLSHKFSSTNFNWYDFQNYVINYCSLNHIEQKSEQKKWKKGFCFFNDMISTPYSLPLIHRLSSNVNATIRGYQFIALNNTAECYYAGEALQNCLQSWGDCDSGVVVVKQNSKFIASIEVFNHAIVQARSIGNQRISKYDGLKEVIIDWSKSNNIKCPFNKDE
;
A
#
# COMPACT_ATOMS: atom_id res chain seq x y z
N MET A 1 35.66 -9.31 -10.82
CA MET A 1 34.70 -9.05 -11.92
C MET A 1 33.49 -9.96 -11.71
N LYS A 2 32.25 -9.47 -11.86
CA LYS A 2 31.05 -10.32 -11.83
C LYS A 2 31.14 -11.35 -12.98
N PRO A 3 30.85 -12.65 -12.77
CA PRO A 3 30.90 -13.63 -13.84
C PRO A 3 29.95 -13.20 -14.98
N LYS A 4 30.45 -13.26 -16.21
CA LYS A 4 29.80 -12.70 -17.41
C LYS A 4 28.77 -13.63 -18.07
N TYR A 5 28.55 -14.83 -17.53
CA TYR A 5 27.56 -15.77 -18.06
C TYR A 5 26.95 -16.59 -16.90
N LYS A 6 25.62 -16.71 -16.89
CA LYS A 6 24.89 -17.65 -16.05
C LYS A 6 23.90 -18.38 -16.96
N THR A 7 24.34 -19.48 -17.53
CA THR A 7 23.44 -20.42 -18.20
C THR A 7 22.87 -21.33 -17.13
N ILE A 8 21.56 -21.25 -16.91
CA ILE A 8 20.82 -22.14 -16.02
C ILE A 8 20.15 -23.18 -16.92
N SER A 9 20.68 -24.41 -16.94
CA SER A 9 19.96 -25.55 -17.51
C SER A 9 19.30 -26.33 -16.36
N VAL A 10 18.00 -26.56 -16.51
CA VAL A 10 17.19 -27.39 -15.62
C VAL A 10 17.08 -28.76 -16.27
N THR A 11 17.65 -29.79 -15.65
CA THR A 11 17.46 -31.19 -16.06
C THR A 11 16.35 -31.85 -15.24
N ASN A 12 15.92 -33.03 -15.67
CA ASN A 12 14.68 -33.73 -15.27
C ASN A 12 14.43 -34.05 -13.78
N ASP A 13 15.15 -33.44 -12.82
CA ASP A 13 15.04 -33.72 -11.38
C ASP A 13 15.21 -32.45 -10.50
N TYR A 14 14.86 -31.25 -11.00
CA TYR A 14 15.11 -29.94 -10.34
C TYR A 14 16.57 -29.63 -10.01
N GLN A 15 17.51 -30.27 -10.72
CA GLN A 15 18.91 -29.98 -10.60
C GLN A 15 19.26 -28.80 -11.51
N ILE A 16 19.64 -27.67 -10.92
CA ILE A 16 20.38 -26.63 -11.64
C ILE A 16 21.83 -27.07 -11.69
N ARG A 17 22.35 -27.26 -12.91
CA ARG A 17 23.79 -27.34 -13.16
C ARG A 17 24.30 -25.95 -13.47
N ILE A 18 25.13 -25.43 -12.58
CA ILE A 18 25.87 -24.19 -12.82
C ILE A 18 27.24 -24.57 -13.36
N GLN A 19 27.44 -24.34 -14.65
CA GLN A 19 28.72 -24.49 -15.34
C GLN A 19 29.40 -23.13 -15.44
N ARG A 20 30.61 -23.03 -14.87
CA ARG A 20 31.45 -21.84 -14.92
C ARG A 20 32.74 -22.19 -15.67
N GLU A 21 33.09 -21.39 -16.65
CA GLU A 21 34.23 -21.65 -17.56
C GLU A 21 35.19 -20.46 -17.62
N ASN A 22 36.38 -20.69 -18.17
CA ASN A 22 37.42 -19.68 -18.47
C ASN A 22 38.08 -19.05 -17.23
N PHE A 23 38.41 -19.85 -16.23
CA PHE A 23 39.27 -19.41 -15.13
C PHE A 23 40.70 -19.19 -15.62
N ALA A 24 41.33 -18.10 -15.19
CA ALA A 24 42.67 -17.71 -15.63
C ALA A 24 43.78 -18.50 -14.92
N SER A 25 43.50 -19.09 -13.76
CA SER A 25 44.42 -19.94 -13.01
C SER A 25 43.70 -20.93 -12.07
N ILE A 26 44.44 -21.94 -11.60
CA ILE A 26 43.97 -22.88 -10.57
C ILE A 26 43.73 -22.16 -9.23
N ASP A 27 44.48 -21.11 -8.93
CA ASP A 27 44.35 -20.33 -7.69
C ASP A 27 43.03 -19.55 -7.65
N GLU A 28 42.62 -18.93 -8.77
CA GLU A 28 41.32 -18.25 -8.89
C GLU A 28 40.15 -19.22 -8.66
N LEU A 29 40.32 -20.46 -9.12
CA LEU A 29 39.32 -21.51 -8.98
C LEU A 29 39.27 -22.04 -7.54
N ASN A 30 40.42 -22.21 -6.88
CA ASN A 30 40.51 -22.58 -5.47
C ASN A 30 39.91 -21.49 -4.56
N ASP A 31 40.16 -20.21 -4.82
CA ASP A 31 39.58 -19.11 -4.05
C ASP A 31 38.04 -19.10 -4.15
N LEU A 32 37.48 -19.38 -5.33
CA LEU A 32 36.04 -19.53 -5.53
C LEU A 32 35.49 -20.78 -4.81
N TYR A 33 36.24 -21.87 -4.88
CA TYR A 33 35.92 -23.16 -4.26
C TYR A 33 35.85 -23.07 -2.73
N TYR A 34 36.73 -22.27 -2.11
CA TYR A 34 36.74 -21.99 -0.68
C TYR A 34 35.77 -20.89 -0.24
N SER A 35 35.68 -19.78 -0.97
CA SER A 35 34.83 -18.64 -0.59
C SER A 35 33.33 -18.90 -0.71
N GLU A 36 32.90 -19.72 -1.69
CA GLU A 36 31.49 -20.12 -1.84
C GLU A 36 31.16 -21.42 -1.10
N ASN A 37 32.13 -22.03 -0.40
CA ASN A 37 31.98 -23.25 0.38
C ASN A 37 31.36 -24.42 -0.41
N ILE A 38 31.73 -24.52 -1.69
CA ILE A 38 31.17 -25.48 -2.68
C ILE A 38 31.99 -26.77 -2.81
N LYS A 39 32.97 -26.96 -1.92
CA LYS A 39 33.96 -28.04 -1.95
C LYS A 39 33.34 -29.44 -1.99
N ASP A 40 32.22 -29.63 -1.31
CA ASP A 40 31.62 -30.95 -1.14
C ASP A 40 30.68 -31.37 -2.29
N PHE A 41 30.47 -30.51 -3.30
CA PHE A 41 29.47 -30.75 -4.35
C PHE A 41 29.78 -30.11 -5.71
N ALA A 42 30.92 -29.45 -5.87
CA ALA A 42 31.40 -28.95 -7.16
C ALA A 42 32.50 -29.84 -7.74
N ILE A 43 32.41 -30.15 -9.03
CA ILE A 43 33.37 -30.92 -9.81
C ILE A 43 34.20 -29.95 -10.64
N ILE A 44 35.52 -30.09 -10.57
CA ILE A 44 36.46 -29.32 -11.39
C ILE A 44 36.88 -30.20 -12.56
N TYR A 45 36.66 -29.73 -13.78
CA TYR A 45 37.07 -30.38 -15.00
C TYR A 45 38.21 -29.58 -15.63
N HIS A 46 39.31 -30.26 -15.94
CA HIS A 46 40.48 -29.68 -16.57
C HIS A 46 40.63 -30.25 -17.99
N ASN A 47 40.44 -29.42 -19.01
CA ASN A 47 40.82 -29.73 -20.38
C ASN A 47 42.12 -29.00 -20.72
N ASP A 48 42.88 -29.48 -21.71
CA ASP A 48 44.20 -28.97 -22.13
C ASP A 48 44.26 -27.45 -22.48
N ARG A 49 43.12 -26.74 -22.47
CA ARG A 49 43.01 -25.31 -22.77
C ARG A 49 42.13 -24.50 -21.81
N SER A 50 41.44 -25.13 -20.83
CA SER A 50 40.57 -24.41 -19.89
C SER A 50 40.20 -25.22 -18.65
N LEU A 51 39.96 -24.49 -17.56
CA LEU A 51 39.39 -24.99 -16.32
C LEU A 51 37.88 -24.71 -16.29
N THR A 52 37.09 -25.72 -15.91
CA THR A 52 35.62 -25.63 -15.79
C THR A 52 35.19 -26.12 -14.41
N LEU A 53 34.31 -25.39 -13.74
CA LEU A 53 33.73 -25.75 -12.45
C LEU A 53 32.24 -26.03 -12.64
N ILE A 54 31.79 -27.21 -12.24
CA ILE A 54 30.40 -27.66 -12.35
C ILE A 54 29.87 -27.89 -10.94
N SER A 55 28.82 -27.17 -10.55
CA SER A 55 28.14 -27.35 -9.26
C SER A 55 26.66 -27.68 -9.49
N ALA A 56 26.14 -28.65 -8.74
CA ALA A 56 24.76 -29.11 -8.85
C ALA A 56 23.96 -28.68 -7.61
N PHE A 57 22.80 -28.05 -7.83
CA PHE A 57 21.91 -27.59 -6.77
C PHE A 57 20.47 -28.03 -7.04
N VAL A 58 19.75 -28.41 -6.00
CA VAL A 58 18.29 -28.48 -5.98
C VAL A 58 17.76 -27.12 -5.58
N VAL A 59 16.82 -26.56 -6.36
CA VAL A 59 16.18 -25.30 -5.99
C VAL A 59 14.89 -25.60 -5.23
N CYS A 60 14.71 -24.96 -4.08
CA CYS A 60 13.42 -24.98 -3.42
C CYS A 60 12.38 -24.28 -4.32
N PRO A 61 11.30 -24.96 -4.71
CA PRO A 61 10.29 -24.37 -5.58
C PRO A 61 9.54 -23.21 -4.90
N TYR A 62 9.51 -23.18 -3.56
CA TYR A 62 8.82 -22.13 -2.80
C TYR A 62 9.65 -20.87 -2.63
N CYS A 63 10.86 -20.96 -2.08
CA CYS A 63 11.64 -19.77 -1.73
C CYS A 63 12.87 -19.54 -2.62
N GLY A 64 13.11 -20.40 -3.61
CA GLY A 64 14.28 -20.28 -4.49
C GLY A 64 15.62 -20.66 -3.84
N TYR A 65 15.61 -21.18 -2.60
CA TYR A 65 16.84 -21.59 -1.91
C TYR A 65 17.57 -22.68 -2.69
N LEU A 66 18.85 -22.46 -3.00
CA LEU A 66 19.72 -23.43 -3.65
C LEU A 66 20.29 -24.38 -2.59
N HIS A 67 19.76 -25.59 -2.55
CA HIS A 67 20.31 -26.67 -1.74
C HIS A 67 21.35 -27.46 -2.54
N PRO A 68 22.60 -27.55 -2.09
CA PRO A 68 23.63 -28.28 -2.83
C PRO A 68 23.33 -29.78 -2.89
N VAL A 69 23.42 -30.36 -4.09
CA VAL A 69 23.36 -31.82 -4.27
C VAL A 69 24.77 -32.35 -4.08
N ARG A 70 25.02 -33.11 -3.01
CA ARG A 70 26.31 -33.80 -2.87
C ARG A 70 26.52 -34.72 -4.07
N CYS A 71 27.50 -34.38 -4.91
CA CYS A 71 28.03 -35.27 -5.93
C CYS A 71 28.73 -36.44 -5.24
N ILE A 72 28.00 -37.49 -4.88
CA ILE A 72 28.59 -38.68 -4.26
C ILE A 72 29.37 -39.42 -5.36
N TYR A 73 30.68 -39.18 -5.43
CA TYR A 73 31.58 -40.07 -6.14
C TYR A 73 31.81 -41.29 -5.24
N ASN A 74 31.16 -42.42 -5.53
CA ASN A 74 31.39 -43.68 -4.83
C ASN A 74 32.18 -44.63 -5.74
N PRO A 75 33.50 -44.84 -5.52
CA PRO A 75 34.30 -45.69 -6.39
C PRO A 75 33.95 -47.19 -6.33
N ASN A 76 33.05 -47.61 -5.43
CA ASN A 76 32.75 -49.03 -5.17
C ASN A 76 31.28 -49.45 -5.28
N GLN A 77 30.37 -48.64 -5.86
CA GLN A 77 28.98 -49.09 -6.02
C GLN A 77 28.74 -49.80 -7.36
N SER A 78 28.70 -51.13 -7.27
CA SER A 78 28.20 -52.04 -8.29
C SER A 78 26.73 -51.74 -8.63
N LYS A 79 26.50 -51.49 -9.92
CA LYS A 79 25.27 -51.71 -10.70
C LYS A 79 24.04 -52.12 -9.87
N ILE A 80 23.21 -51.16 -9.50
CA ILE A 80 21.77 -51.37 -9.45
C ILE A 80 21.16 -50.36 -10.41
N ASN A 81 20.66 -50.92 -11.51
CA ASN A 81 19.78 -50.37 -12.54
C ASN A 81 19.23 -48.97 -12.28
N LEU A 82 19.55 -48.03 -13.16
CA LEU A 82 18.66 -46.93 -13.61
C LEU A 82 19.21 -46.24 -14.87
N ILE A 83 19.90 -46.99 -15.76
CA ILE A 83 20.49 -46.48 -17.01
C ILE A 83 19.66 -46.90 -18.25
N HIS A 84 18.55 -47.61 -18.08
CA HIS A 84 17.81 -48.20 -19.20
C HIS A 84 16.58 -47.44 -19.71
N ASP A 85 16.18 -46.31 -19.10
CA ASP A 85 15.02 -45.52 -19.56
C ASP A 85 15.39 -44.30 -20.43
N TRP A 86 16.69 -44.09 -20.72
CA TRP A 86 17.17 -42.83 -21.34
C TRP A 86 17.68 -43.02 -22.78
N SER A 87 16.90 -43.69 -23.62
CA SER A 87 17.11 -43.64 -25.06
C SER A 87 15.88 -43.12 -25.80
N ASN A 88 16.10 -41.96 -26.43
CA ASN A 88 15.48 -41.45 -27.65
C ASN A 88 14.04 -40.92 -27.59
N GLN A 89 13.90 -39.59 -27.75
CA GLN A 89 13.54 -38.98 -29.04
C GLN A 89 13.77 -37.45 -29.04
N GLU A 90 14.62 -37.01 -29.98
CA GLU A 90 14.59 -35.75 -30.78
C GLU A 90 14.66 -34.37 -30.06
N LEU A 91 15.84 -33.69 -30.13
CA LEU A 91 16.15 -32.48 -30.96
C LEU A 91 15.35 -31.21 -30.55
N THR A 92 15.96 -30.08 -30.16
CA THR A 92 16.78 -29.22 -31.05
C THR A 92 17.61 -28.20 -30.24
N VAL A 93 18.83 -27.92 -30.72
CA VAL A 93 19.77 -26.87 -30.28
C VAL A 93 19.34 -25.51 -30.86
N VAL A 94 19.40 -24.42 -30.08
CA VAL A 94 19.68 -23.07 -30.64
C VAL A 94 20.61 -22.29 -29.70
N LEU A 95 21.81 -21.99 -30.22
CA LEU A 95 22.69 -20.90 -29.77
C LEU A 95 22.12 -19.57 -30.27
N SER A 96 22.07 -18.52 -29.46
CA SER A 96 22.25 -17.15 -29.98
C SER A 96 22.62 -16.11 -28.92
N ASN A 97 23.55 -15.25 -29.33
CA ASN A 97 24.06 -14.08 -28.62
C ASN A 97 22.96 -13.01 -28.41
N GLU A 98 22.99 -12.35 -27.24
CA GLU A 98 22.34 -11.08 -26.87
C GLU A 98 20.82 -10.88 -27.14
N GLU A 99 20.12 -10.33 -26.14
CA GLU A 99 18.72 -9.81 -26.07
C GLU A 99 17.55 -10.68 -25.56
N GLU A 100 17.66 -11.99 -25.31
CA GLU A 100 16.56 -12.78 -24.69
C GLU A 100 17.04 -13.66 -23.52
N ILE A 101 16.29 -13.67 -22.40
CA ILE A 101 16.49 -14.59 -21.26
C ILE A 101 15.19 -15.35 -21.06
N GLU A 102 15.23 -16.67 -21.25
CA GLU A 102 14.10 -17.57 -21.02
C GLU A 102 14.38 -18.45 -19.80
N THR A 103 13.50 -18.38 -18.80
CA THR A 103 13.58 -19.24 -17.59
C THR A 103 12.38 -20.17 -17.60
N THR A 104 12.63 -21.47 -17.74
CA THR A 104 11.59 -22.50 -17.71
C THR A 104 11.64 -23.27 -16.39
N PHE A 105 10.52 -23.31 -15.68
CA PHE A 105 10.32 -24.13 -14.50
C PHE A 105 9.54 -25.38 -14.88
N GLN A 106 10.22 -26.52 -14.92
CA GLN A 106 9.57 -27.83 -14.98
C GLN A 106 9.56 -28.44 -13.58
N LEU A 107 8.38 -28.81 -13.09
CA LEU A 107 8.23 -29.60 -11.88
C LEU A 107 8.28 -31.10 -12.25
N LEU A 108 9.26 -31.85 -11.73
CA LEU A 108 9.45 -33.28 -12.02
C LEU A 108 9.69 -34.10 -10.76
N GLU A 109 8.77 -35.03 -10.47
CA GLU A 109 8.72 -36.03 -9.39
C GLU A 109 9.95 -36.11 -8.44
N ILE A 110 10.07 -35.15 -7.51
CA ILE A 110 10.91 -35.34 -6.32
C ILE A 110 10.09 -36.15 -5.30
N HIS A 111 10.63 -37.27 -4.87
CA HIS A 111 10.23 -37.91 -3.62
C HIS A 111 10.54 -36.97 -2.43
N ARG A 112 9.59 -36.09 -2.10
CA ARG A 112 9.51 -35.25 -0.89
C ARG A 112 10.83 -34.59 -0.45
N PHE A 113 11.10 -33.38 -0.93
CA PHE A 113 12.13 -32.50 -0.42
C PHE A 113 11.54 -31.49 0.58
N THR A 114 12.09 -31.44 1.79
CA THR A 114 11.80 -30.36 2.75
C THR A 114 12.91 -29.32 2.66
N CYS A 115 12.54 -28.08 2.33
CA CYS A 115 13.51 -27.01 2.23
C CYS A 115 14.13 -26.70 3.60
N PRO A 116 15.47 -26.65 3.74
CA PRO A 116 16.11 -26.30 5.01
C PRO A 116 15.97 -24.81 5.37
N TYR A 117 15.61 -23.96 4.39
CA TYR A 117 15.45 -22.53 4.59
C TYR A 117 14.01 -22.14 4.94
N CYS A 118 13.03 -22.54 4.13
CA CYS A 118 11.62 -22.18 4.37
C CYS A 118 10.79 -23.29 5.02
N HIS A 119 11.38 -24.47 5.26
CA HIS A 119 10.73 -25.64 5.88
C HIS A 119 9.49 -26.18 5.17
N LYS A 120 9.16 -25.69 3.97
CA LYS A 120 8.07 -26.20 3.13
C LYS A 120 8.49 -27.51 2.45
N GLU A 121 7.58 -28.48 2.45
CA GLU A 121 7.73 -29.79 1.81
C GLU A 121 7.18 -29.76 0.38
N SER A 122 7.89 -30.34 -0.58
CA SER A 122 7.39 -30.56 -1.93
C SER A 122 6.38 -31.72 -1.94
N ASN A 123 5.14 -31.49 -2.38
CA ASN A 123 4.07 -32.48 -2.41
C ASN A 123 3.70 -32.91 -3.85
N ASP A 124 3.17 -34.13 -4.00
CA ASP A 124 2.90 -34.78 -5.29
C ASP A 124 1.87 -34.04 -6.16
N LYS A 125 0.98 -33.26 -5.55
CA LYS A 125 -0.03 -32.46 -6.27
C LYS A 125 0.53 -31.32 -7.12
N HIS A 126 1.74 -30.83 -6.85
CA HIS A 126 2.35 -29.71 -7.57
C HIS A 126 3.32 -30.17 -8.68
N GLN A 127 3.49 -31.48 -8.86
CA GLN A 127 4.55 -32.10 -9.67
C GLN A 127 4.31 -32.16 -11.19
N LYS A 128 3.21 -31.61 -11.73
CA LYS A 128 2.85 -31.80 -13.15
C LYS A 128 2.79 -30.54 -14.00
N THR A 129 3.03 -29.36 -13.45
CA THR A 129 2.76 -28.11 -14.17
C THR A 129 4.03 -27.35 -14.48
N THR A 130 4.15 -26.85 -15.71
CA THR A 130 5.31 -26.06 -16.18
C THR A 130 4.93 -24.58 -16.20
N ILE A 131 5.84 -23.71 -15.73
CA ILE A 131 5.74 -22.26 -15.88
C ILE A 131 6.97 -21.76 -16.62
N THR A 132 6.76 -21.06 -17.72
CA THR A 132 7.84 -20.41 -18.48
C THR A 132 7.75 -18.90 -18.30
N ILE A 133 8.82 -18.27 -17.85
CA ILE A 133 8.95 -16.82 -17.78
C ILE A 133 9.96 -16.40 -18.84
N LYS A 134 9.47 -15.74 -19.89
CA LYS A 134 10.27 -15.22 -20.99
C LYS A 134 10.44 -13.71 -20.83
N GLN A 135 11.68 -13.25 -20.83
CA GLN A 135 12.05 -11.84 -20.87
C GLN A 135 12.53 -11.47 -22.27
N GLU A 136 11.77 -10.62 -22.94
CA GLU A 136 12.11 -10.00 -24.22
C GLU A 136 12.47 -8.53 -24.00
N LYS A 137 13.05 -7.87 -25.02
CA LYS A 137 13.54 -6.48 -24.95
C LYS A 137 12.64 -5.48 -24.21
N HIS A 138 11.33 -5.60 -24.39
CA HIS A 138 10.33 -4.71 -23.76
C HIS A 138 9.13 -5.45 -23.15
N LYS A 139 9.21 -6.78 -23.02
CA LYS A 139 8.07 -7.58 -22.60
C LYS A 139 8.49 -8.67 -21.62
N VAL A 140 7.67 -8.90 -20.61
CA VAL A 140 7.72 -10.12 -19.81
C VAL A 140 6.49 -10.94 -20.15
N THR A 141 6.71 -12.18 -20.57
CA THR A 141 5.66 -13.13 -20.91
C THR A 141 5.76 -14.31 -19.97
N ILE A 142 4.66 -14.65 -19.32
CA ILE A 142 4.56 -15.78 -18.41
C ILE A 142 3.57 -16.76 -19.01
N LEU A 143 4.02 -17.98 -19.30
CA LEU A 143 3.23 -19.02 -19.92
C LEU A 143 3.04 -20.18 -18.94
N HIS A 144 1.81 -20.66 -18.81
CA HIS A 144 1.45 -21.76 -17.93
C HIS A 144 0.44 -22.69 -18.59
N GLU A 145 0.67 -24.00 -18.50
CA GLU A 145 -0.33 -24.98 -18.95
C GLU A 145 -1.47 -25.08 -17.94
N ILE A 146 -2.72 -24.95 -18.40
CA ILE A 146 -3.90 -24.99 -17.54
C ILE A 146 -4.70 -26.28 -17.74
N ASP A 147 -5.22 -26.83 -16.64
CA ASP A 147 -6.18 -27.93 -16.69
C ASP A 147 -7.48 -27.45 -17.37
N ILE A 148 -8.07 -28.33 -18.16
CA ILE A 148 -9.37 -28.19 -18.83
C ILE A 148 -10.50 -27.76 -17.87
N LEU A 149 -10.45 -28.19 -16.61
CA LEU A 149 -11.43 -27.78 -15.58
C LEU A 149 -11.22 -26.33 -15.14
N HIS A 150 -9.98 -25.86 -15.10
CA HIS A 150 -9.66 -24.46 -14.81
C HIS A 150 -10.06 -23.58 -16.00
N ALA A 151 -9.73 -24.00 -17.22
CA ALA A 151 -10.21 -23.36 -18.45
C ALA A 151 -11.74 -23.24 -18.48
N LYS A 152 -12.47 -24.26 -18.00
CA LYS A 152 -13.94 -24.28 -17.89
C LYS A 152 -14.53 -23.28 -16.91
N LYS A 153 -13.80 -22.86 -15.86
CA LYS A 153 -14.26 -21.79 -14.96
C LYS A 153 -14.17 -20.41 -15.62
N HIS A 154 -13.19 -20.21 -16.50
CA HIS A 154 -13.01 -18.96 -17.25
C HIS A 154 -13.80 -18.90 -18.56
N LEU A 155 -14.50 -19.98 -18.91
CA LEU A 155 -15.31 -20.15 -20.12
C LEU A 155 -16.47 -19.16 -20.25
N PHE A 156 -16.78 -18.37 -19.21
CA PHE A 156 -17.67 -17.20 -19.32
C PHE A 156 -17.19 -16.15 -20.33
N TYR A 157 -15.89 -16.07 -20.60
CA TYR A 157 -15.31 -15.22 -21.65
C TYR A 157 -15.31 -15.86 -23.05
N PHE A 158 -15.76 -17.11 -23.18
CA PHE A 158 -15.64 -17.98 -24.36
C PHE A 158 -16.99 -18.35 -24.97
N ALA A 159 -17.97 -17.44 -24.95
CA ALA A 159 -19.35 -17.71 -25.37
C ALA A 159 -19.50 -18.28 -26.81
N ASP A 160 -18.49 -18.11 -27.68
CA ASP A 160 -18.54 -18.52 -29.08
C ASP A 160 -17.58 -19.67 -29.46
N LEU A 161 -16.80 -20.23 -28.53
CA LEU A 161 -15.84 -21.29 -28.83
C LEU A 161 -16.46 -22.68 -28.61
N ASN A 162 -16.99 -23.27 -29.69
CA ASN A 162 -17.36 -24.69 -29.81
C ASN A 162 -16.10 -25.59 -29.79
N CYS A 163 -15.27 -25.47 -28.75
CA CYS A 163 -14.09 -26.32 -28.61
C CYS A 163 -14.48 -27.68 -28.01
N THR A 164 -14.36 -28.74 -28.79
CA THR A 164 -14.22 -30.11 -28.28
C THR A 164 -12.93 -30.19 -27.46
N LEU A 165 -13.07 -30.05 -26.15
CA LEU A 165 -11.99 -29.93 -25.16
C LEU A 165 -11.24 -31.26 -24.95
N ASN A 166 -10.31 -31.58 -25.86
CA ASN A 166 -9.29 -32.63 -25.70
C ASN A 166 -7.87 -32.08 -26.00
N ILE A 167 -7.70 -30.76 -25.98
CA ILE A 167 -6.51 -30.02 -26.40
C ILE A 167 -5.88 -29.36 -25.16
N SER A 168 -4.55 -29.42 -25.00
CA SER A 168 -3.81 -28.66 -23.99
C SER A 168 -3.95 -27.17 -24.26
N VAL A 169 -4.41 -26.42 -23.25
CA VAL A 169 -4.55 -24.96 -23.30
C VAL A 169 -3.50 -24.35 -22.37
N TYR A 170 -2.92 -23.22 -22.79
CA TYR A 170 -1.98 -22.46 -22.00
C TYR A 170 -2.54 -21.06 -21.72
N GLU A 171 -2.35 -20.59 -20.49
CA GLU A 171 -2.55 -19.21 -20.08
C GLU A 171 -1.23 -18.46 -20.26
N GLN A 172 -1.26 -17.37 -21.01
CA GLN A 172 -0.14 -16.47 -21.25
C GLN A 172 -0.47 -15.09 -20.68
N VAL A 173 0.28 -14.64 -19.67
CA VAL A 173 0.20 -13.26 -19.16
C VAL A 173 1.37 -12.46 -19.74
N GLU A 174 1.07 -11.40 -20.49
CA GLU A 174 2.06 -10.50 -21.08
C GLU A 174 2.01 -9.12 -20.42
N PHE A 175 3.17 -8.65 -19.95
CA PHE A 175 3.42 -7.29 -19.52
C PHE A 175 4.30 -6.58 -20.56
N ASN A 176 3.74 -5.64 -21.32
CA ASN A 176 4.45 -4.92 -22.36
C ASN A 176 4.79 -3.49 -21.93
N ILE A 177 6.04 -3.32 -21.50
CA ILE A 177 6.57 -2.07 -20.97
C ILE A 177 6.66 -0.97 -22.05
N ARG A 178 6.82 -1.34 -23.33
CA ARG A 178 6.97 -0.35 -24.40
C ARG A 178 5.73 0.50 -24.61
N ASN A 179 4.56 -0.12 -24.50
CA ASN A 179 3.28 0.54 -24.79
C ASN A 179 2.35 0.61 -23.56
N GLY A 180 2.79 0.11 -22.41
CA GLY A 180 2.02 0.12 -21.17
C GLY A 180 0.88 -0.90 -21.12
N HIS A 181 0.76 -1.78 -22.13
CA HIS A 181 -0.35 -2.73 -22.20
C HIS A 181 -0.03 -4.01 -21.43
N SER A 182 -1.06 -4.58 -20.81
CA SER A 182 -1.01 -5.91 -20.21
C SER A 182 -2.19 -6.73 -20.70
N CYS A 183 -1.96 -7.99 -21.07
CA CYS A 183 -3.01 -8.86 -21.57
C CYS A 183 -2.85 -10.29 -21.08
N ILE A 184 -3.97 -10.99 -20.97
CA ILE A 184 -4.02 -12.43 -20.78
C ILE A 184 -4.43 -13.04 -22.11
N ARG A 185 -3.65 -13.98 -22.63
CA ARG A 185 -3.99 -14.76 -23.82
C ARG A 185 -4.17 -16.20 -23.42
N TYR A 186 -5.16 -16.84 -24.02
CA TYR A 186 -5.31 -18.29 -23.95
C TYR A 186 -4.89 -18.84 -25.30
N ILE A 187 -3.90 -19.73 -25.30
CA ILE A 187 -3.30 -20.27 -26.51
C ILE A 187 -3.35 -21.80 -26.50
N GLU A 188 -3.51 -22.40 -27.67
CA GLU A 188 -3.36 -23.84 -27.84
C GLU A 188 -1.88 -24.23 -27.94
N ARG A 189 -1.61 -25.53 -27.89
CA ARG A 189 -0.26 -26.10 -28.07
C ARG A 189 0.42 -25.66 -29.37
N ASP A 190 -0.35 -25.39 -30.42
CA ASP A 190 0.17 -24.92 -31.72
C ASP A 190 0.35 -23.40 -31.80
N ASN A 191 0.33 -22.69 -30.66
CA ASN A 191 0.36 -21.22 -30.53
C ASN A 191 -0.83 -20.49 -31.17
N ASN A 192 -1.91 -21.19 -31.50
CA ASN A 192 -3.15 -20.56 -31.92
C ASN A 192 -3.78 -19.79 -30.76
N ILE A 193 -4.03 -18.50 -30.95
CA ILE A 193 -4.67 -17.65 -29.94
C ILE A 193 -6.18 -17.92 -29.95
N LEU A 194 -6.68 -18.49 -28.85
CA LEU A 194 -8.11 -18.70 -28.63
C LEU A 194 -8.81 -17.42 -28.22
N CYS A 195 -8.19 -16.68 -27.30
CA CYS A 195 -8.73 -15.44 -26.75
C CYS A 195 -7.60 -14.51 -26.30
N THR A 196 -7.83 -13.21 -26.39
CA THR A 196 -6.98 -12.18 -25.78
C THR A 196 -7.86 -11.24 -24.96
N LEU A 197 -7.60 -11.18 -23.67
CA LEU A 197 -8.21 -10.24 -22.74
C LEU A 197 -7.24 -9.11 -22.44
N ASP A 198 -7.61 -7.88 -22.79
CA ASP A 198 -6.88 -6.68 -22.38
C ASP A 198 -7.19 -6.37 -20.90
N ILE A 199 -6.18 -6.51 -20.05
CA ILE A 199 -6.27 -6.30 -18.59
C ILE A 199 -5.62 -4.98 -18.16
N THR A 200 -5.13 -4.19 -19.12
CA THR A 200 -4.47 -2.89 -18.93
C THR A 200 -5.23 -2.00 -17.92
N ASN A 201 -6.55 -1.88 -18.08
CA ASN A 201 -7.42 -1.09 -17.18
C ASN A 201 -8.33 -1.95 -16.28
N LYS A 202 -8.05 -3.25 -16.17
CA LYS A 202 -8.87 -4.21 -15.39
C LYS A 202 -7.98 -5.16 -14.59
N PRO A 203 -7.20 -4.67 -13.60
CA PRO A 203 -6.22 -5.51 -12.91
C PRO A 203 -6.83 -6.70 -12.17
N THR A 204 -8.06 -6.56 -11.67
CA THR A 204 -8.82 -7.64 -11.02
C THR A 204 -9.07 -8.86 -11.89
N ALA A 205 -8.88 -8.78 -13.20
CA ALA A 205 -8.92 -9.94 -14.08
C ALA A 205 -7.80 -10.96 -13.74
N LEU A 206 -6.66 -10.49 -13.19
CA LEU A 206 -5.57 -11.36 -12.71
C LEU A 206 -5.95 -12.11 -11.44
N SER A 207 -6.85 -11.59 -10.60
CA SER A 207 -7.24 -12.27 -9.36
C SER A 207 -7.91 -13.63 -9.62
N ASN A 208 -8.33 -13.87 -10.87
CA ASN A 208 -8.92 -15.11 -11.32
C ASN A 208 -7.96 -15.94 -12.20
N CYS A 209 -6.72 -15.52 -12.46
CA CYS A 209 -5.81 -16.27 -13.33
C CYS A 209 -5.06 -17.36 -12.56
N VAL A 210 -4.64 -18.42 -13.24
CA VAL A 210 -3.87 -19.50 -12.60
C VAL A 210 -2.52 -18.96 -12.12
N LEU A 211 -1.91 -18.06 -12.90
CA LEU A 211 -0.66 -17.41 -12.50
C LEU A 211 -0.74 -16.77 -11.10
N LYS A 212 -1.90 -16.25 -10.68
CA LYS A 212 -2.06 -15.63 -9.36
C LYS A 212 -1.88 -16.64 -8.22
N GLU A 213 -2.45 -17.83 -8.34
CA GLU A 213 -2.29 -18.91 -7.35
C GLU A 213 -0.81 -19.27 -7.17
N TRP A 214 -0.08 -19.37 -8.29
CA TRP A 214 1.34 -19.70 -8.29
C TRP A 214 2.20 -18.55 -7.79
N PHE A 215 1.88 -17.31 -8.18
CA PHE A 215 2.54 -16.11 -7.70
C PHE A 215 2.46 -16.02 -6.17
N ASP A 216 1.27 -16.25 -5.59
CA ASP A 216 1.06 -16.16 -4.15
C ASP A 216 1.69 -17.32 -3.37
N GLN A 217 1.85 -18.49 -4.00
CA GLN A 217 2.41 -19.69 -3.35
C GLN A 217 3.95 -19.77 -3.40
N PHE A 218 4.57 -19.27 -4.47
CA PHE A 218 5.98 -19.47 -4.79
C PHE A 218 6.75 -18.14 -4.93
N ASP A 219 7.48 -17.74 -3.89
CA ASP A 219 8.32 -16.53 -3.84
C ASP A 219 9.33 -16.44 -5.00
N ILE A 220 9.81 -17.59 -5.51
CA ILE A 220 10.72 -17.62 -6.66
C ILE A 220 10.07 -17.04 -7.93
N ILE A 221 8.76 -17.23 -8.12
CA ILE A 221 8.02 -16.68 -9.26
C ILE A 221 7.92 -15.17 -9.10
N GLN A 222 7.60 -14.69 -7.89
CA GLN A 222 7.56 -13.26 -7.58
C GLN A 222 8.92 -12.60 -7.86
N GLN A 223 10.00 -13.22 -7.38
CA GLN A 223 11.35 -12.71 -7.55
C GLN A 223 11.77 -12.67 -9.03
N MET A 224 11.45 -13.71 -9.82
CA MET A 224 11.78 -13.74 -11.24
C MET A 224 11.02 -12.69 -12.05
N ILE A 225 9.71 -12.52 -11.80
CA ILE A 225 8.93 -11.46 -12.43
C ILE A 225 9.49 -10.09 -12.05
N LYS A 226 9.79 -9.87 -10.76
CA LYS A 226 10.44 -8.65 -10.27
C LYS A 226 11.74 -8.37 -11.01
N ASP A 227 12.64 -9.34 -11.07
CA ASP A 227 13.95 -9.20 -11.70
C ASP A 227 13.81 -8.94 -13.20
N SER A 228 12.92 -9.65 -13.90
CA SER A 228 12.66 -9.42 -15.33
C SER A 228 12.13 -8.01 -15.60
N MET A 229 11.18 -7.53 -14.80
CA MET A 229 10.61 -6.20 -14.94
C MET A 229 11.64 -5.10 -14.64
N GLN A 230 12.44 -5.25 -13.58
CA GLN A 230 13.54 -4.33 -13.26
C GLN A 230 14.61 -4.31 -14.35
N ASN A 231 14.95 -5.48 -14.91
CA ASN A 231 15.93 -5.61 -15.98
C ASN A 231 15.50 -4.91 -17.27
N ILE A 232 14.21 -5.00 -17.65
CA ILE A 232 13.68 -4.31 -18.83
C ILE A 232 13.56 -2.81 -18.56
N ALA A 233 12.98 -2.44 -17.44
CA ALA A 233 12.66 -1.05 -17.12
C ALA A 233 13.88 -0.21 -16.70
N LYS A 234 15.00 -0.86 -16.36
CA LYS A 234 16.22 -0.23 -15.82
C LYS A 234 15.93 0.65 -14.59
N THR A 235 14.91 0.28 -13.82
CA THR A 235 14.48 0.96 -12.59
C THR A 235 14.05 -0.07 -11.56
N ILE A 236 14.04 0.35 -10.30
CA ILE A 236 13.64 -0.50 -9.18
C ILE A 236 12.12 -0.52 -9.11
N VAL A 237 11.53 -1.72 -9.16
CA VAL A 237 10.13 -1.94 -8.80
C VAL A 237 9.96 -1.59 -7.32
N PRO A 238 9.07 -0.66 -6.94
CA PRO A 238 8.84 -0.31 -5.53
C PRO A 238 8.50 -1.55 -4.71
N THR A 239 8.99 -1.64 -3.47
CA THR A 239 8.82 -2.83 -2.63
C THR A 239 7.35 -3.16 -2.40
N ASP A 240 6.52 -2.14 -2.12
CA ASP A 240 5.06 -2.31 -1.93
C ASP A 240 4.35 -2.81 -3.20
N PHE A 241 5.00 -2.69 -4.37
CA PHE A 241 4.47 -3.15 -5.66
C PHE A 241 4.86 -4.60 -5.96
N SER A 242 5.85 -5.20 -5.29
CA SER A 242 6.24 -6.59 -5.56
C SER A 242 5.33 -7.63 -4.90
N ASP A 243 4.45 -7.23 -3.99
CA ASP A 243 3.68 -8.16 -3.15
C ASP A 243 2.42 -8.70 -3.84
N THR A 244 1.98 -8.07 -4.94
CA THR A 244 0.78 -8.51 -5.68
C THR A 244 1.02 -8.48 -7.20
N LEU A 245 0.46 -9.47 -7.90
CA LEU A 245 0.56 -9.58 -9.35
C LEU A 245 -0.10 -8.39 -10.07
N GLU A 246 -1.19 -7.85 -9.52
CA GLU A 246 -1.92 -6.69 -10.02
C GLU A 246 -1.03 -5.43 -10.07
N ASN A 247 -0.14 -5.26 -9.09
CA ASN A 247 0.79 -4.13 -9.05
C ASN A 247 1.78 -4.12 -10.22
N TYR A 248 2.06 -5.27 -10.85
CA TYR A 248 2.89 -5.32 -12.05
C TYR A 248 2.20 -4.73 -13.29
N ILE A 249 0.87 -4.72 -13.36
CA ILE A 249 0.14 -3.97 -14.41
C ILE A 249 0.40 -2.47 -14.24
N PHE A 250 0.37 -1.98 -12.99
CA PHE A 250 0.66 -0.58 -12.69
C PHE A 250 2.08 -0.20 -13.06
N PHE A 251 3.05 -1.04 -12.68
CA PHE A 251 4.43 -0.82 -13.07
C PHE A 251 4.58 -0.79 -14.60
N THR A 252 3.90 -1.69 -15.32
CA THR A 252 3.90 -1.71 -16.79
C THR A 252 3.38 -0.40 -17.40
N HIS A 253 2.35 0.20 -16.80
CA HIS A 253 1.75 1.45 -17.29
C HIS A 253 2.67 2.67 -17.18
N PHE A 254 3.43 2.77 -16.09
CA PHE A 254 4.13 4.02 -15.72
C PHE A 254 5.65 3.84 -15.65
N VAL A 255 6.20 2.90 -16.43
CA VAL A 255 7.64 2.64 -16.41
C VAL A 255 8.46 3.93 -16.59
N GLY A 256 9.40 4.15 -15.66
CA GLY A 256 10.29 5.31 -15.65
C GLY A 256 9.76 6.52 -14.88
N PHE A 257 8.56 6.45 -14.31
CA PHE A 257 8.02 7.48 -13.42
C PHE A 257 8.65 7.37 -12.02
N ASP A 258 8.62 8.48 -11.28
CA ASP A 258 9.17 8.53 -9.93
C ASP A 258 8.34 7.66 -8.97
N ALA A 259 8.99 6.97 -8.02
CA ALA A 259 8.31 6.13 -7.04
C ALA A 259 7.24 6.90 -6.25
N SER A 260 7.46 8.18 -5.95
CA SER A 260 6.47 9.02 -5.26
C SER A 260 5.20 9.26 -6.10
N PHE A 261 5.29 9.24 -7.43
CA PHE A 261 4.12 9.31 -8.30
C PHE A 261 3.26 8.06 -8.13
N TYR A 262 3.87 6.88 -8.18
CA TYR A 262 3.16 5.60 -8.03
C TYR A 262 2.37 5.51 -6.71
N LEU A 263 2.99 5.95 -5.61
CA LEU A 263 2.36 5.92 -4.29
C LEU A 263 1.22 6.92 -4.14
N ALA A 264 1.24 8.00 -4.92
CA ALA A 264 0.23 9.04 -4.89
C ALA A 264 -0.85 8.88 -5.96
N MET A 265 -0.80 7.83 -6.78
CA MET A 265 -1.84 7.59 -7.79
C MET A 265 -3.15 7.14 -7.14
N PRO A 266 -4.28 7.84 -7.39
CA PRO A 266 -5.56 7.44 -6.85
C PRO A 266 -6.13 6.25 -7.64
N TYR A 267 -6.22 5.10 -6.97
CA TYR A 267 -6.94 3.93 -7.46
C TYR A 267 -7.88 3.39 -6.39
N HIS A 268 -8.95 2.74 -6.85
CA HIS A 268 -9.90 2.10 -5.94
C HIS A 268 -9.29 0.80 -5.39
N LYS A 269 -9.16 0.69 -4.05
CA LYS A 269 -8.42 -0.41 -3.39
C LYS A 269 -8.91 -1.82 -3.75
N THR A 270 -10.19 -1.99 -4.03
CA THR A 270 -10.77 -3.32 -4.33
C THR A 270 -10.74 -3.66 -5.81
N THR A 271 -10.96 -2.66 -6.67
CA THR A 271 -11.11 -2.90 -8.12
C THR A 271 -9.83 -2.57 -8.89
N TYR A 272 -8.85 -1.95 -8.22
CA TYR A 272 -7.61 -1.48 -8.82
C TYR A 272 -7.84 -0.54 -10.01
N MET A 273 -9.03 0.03 -10.12
CA MET A 273 -9.39 0.96 -11.18
C MET A 273 -8.84 2.35 -10.85
N PHE A 274 -8.12 2.92 -11.81
CA PHE A 274 -7.69 4.30 -11.75
C PHE A 274 -8.89 5.25 -11.86
N HIS A 275 -8.75 6.42 -11.24
CA HIS A 275 -9.61 7.55 -11.57
C HIS A 275 -9.48 7.89 -13.07
N GLU A 276 -10.56 8.31 -13.70
CA GLU A 276 -10.67 8.48 -15.16
C GLU A 276 -9.49 9.27 -15.78
N HIS A 277 -9.02 10.30 -15.08
CA HIS A 277 -7.93 11.19 -15.50
C HIS A 277 -6.56 10.48 -15.60
N PHE A 278 -6.38 9.36 -14.91
CA PHE A 278 -5.13 8.58 -14.87
C PHE A 278 -5.11 7.42 -15.89
N THR A 279 -6.21 7.21 -16.62
CA THR A 279 -6.30 6.12 -17.62
C THR A 279 -5.82 6.52 -19.02
N ASN A 280 -5.67 7.83 -19.31
CA ASN A 280 -5.36 8.31 -20.66
C ASN A 280 -3.86 8.47 -20.94
N LEU A 281 -3.10 7.36 -20.86
CA LEU A 281 -1.65 7.32 -21.11
C LEU A 281 -1.23 7.77 -22.52
N LYS A 282 -2.13 7.65 -23.51
CA LYS A 282 -1.84 8.06 -24.90
C LYS A 282 -1.38 9.52 -24.99
N ARG A 283 -1.83 10.37 -24.05
CA ARG A 283 -1.41 11.78 -23.94
C ARG A 283 0.07 11.94 -23.58
N LEU A 284 0.70 10.96 -22.94
CA LEU A 284 2.10 11.02 -22.48
C LEU A 284 3.08 10.38 -23.45
N HIS A 285 2.64 9.34 -24.18
CA HIS A 285 3.48 8.72 -25.20
C HIS A 285 3.68 9.60 -26.45
N ASN A 286 2.81 10.59 -26.66
CA ASN A 286 2.96 11.57 -27.74
C ASN A 286 3.43 12.92 -27.17
N GLN A 287 4.71 13.24 -27.38
CA GLN A 287 5.32 14.50 -26.92
C GLN A 287 4.59 15.75 -27.43
N LYS A 288 4.06 15.72 -28.66
CA LYS A 288 3.30 16.84 -29.23
C LYS A 288 2.00 17.05 -28.47
N THR A 289 1.24 15.99 -28.24
CA THR A 289 -0.01 16.03 -27.48
C THR A 289 0.21 16.43 -26.01
N ALA A 290 1.26 15.92 -25.37
CA ALA A 290 1.64 16.30 -24.01
C ALA A 290 1.95 17.80 -23.92
N LEU A 291 2.70 18.33 -24.89
CA LEU A 291 3.04 19.75 -24.96
C LEU A 291 1.80 20.61 -25.22
N GLU A 292 0.95 20.26 -26.18
CA GLU A 292 -0.30 20.97 -26.47
C GLU A 292 -1.20 21.04 -25.23
N TYR A 293 -1.33 19.92 -24.51
CA TYR A 293 -2.12 19.87 -23.28
C TYR A 293 -1.51 20.76 -22.18
N LEU A 294 -0.20 20.68 -21.95
CA LEU A 294 0.50 21.56 -21.01
C LEU A 294 0.31 23.05 -21.36
N MET A 295 0.40 23.39 -22.65
CA MET A 295 0.28 24.77 -23.14
C MET A 295 -1.12 25.36 -22.97
N SER A 296 -2.15 24.54 -22.69
CA SER A 296 -3.49 25.02 -22.34
C SER A 296 -3.55 25.71 -20.96
N PHE A 297 -2.55 25.49 -20.10
CA PHE A 297 -2.49 26.10 -18.76
C PHE A 297 -1.63 27.36 -18.75
N THR A 298 -2.07 28.44 -18.09
CA THR A 298 -1.39 29.74 -18.13
C THR A 298 0.02 29.73 -17.53
N PHE A 299 0.24 28.94 -16.47
CA PHE A 299 1.55 28.81 -15.81
C PHE A 299 2.62 28.22 -16.75
N SER A 300 2.20 27.46 -17.76
CA SER A 300 3.11 26.81 -18.72
C SER A 300 3.86 27.81 -19.59
N LYS A 301 3.48 29.09 -19.62
CA LYS A 301 4.24 30.15 -20.32
C LYS A 301 5.67 30.27 -19.77
N ASN A 302 5.88 29.98 -18.49
CA ASN A 302 7.19 30.03 -17.87
C ASN A 302 8.05 28.81 -18.26
N LYS A 303 9.26 29.05 -18.79
CA LYS A 303 10.19 28.01 -19.25
C LYS A 303 10.66 27.08 -18.12
N SER A 304 10.88 27.60 -16.92
CA SER A 304 11.36 26.82 -15.77
C SER A 304 10.30 25.83 -15.30
N ILE A 305 9.04 26.26 -15.26
CA ILE A 305 7.91 25.38 -14.90
C ILE A 305 7.77 24.24 -15.93
N ARG A 306 7.81 24.55 -17.23
CA ARG A 306 7.77 23.50 -18.28
C ARG A 306 8.90 22.50 -18.12
N LYS A 307 10.13 22.97 -17.86
CA LYS A 307 11.30 22.09 -17.69
C LYS A 307 11.11 21.13 -16.50
N LEU A 308 10.54 21.60 -15.39
CA LEU A 308 10.26 20.75 -14.23
C LEU A 308 9.20 19.68 -14.54
N ILE A 309 8.10 20.06 -15.20
CA ILE A 309 7.03 19.13 -15.58
C ILE A 309 7.53 18.05 -16.54
N PHE A 310 8.33 18.40 -17.55
CA PHE A 310 8.88 17.39 -18.46
C PHE A 310 9.96 16.52 -17.83
N LYS A 311 10.66 17.01 -16.80
CA LYS A 311 11.59 16.19 -16.02
C LYS A 311 10.85 15.20 -15.11
N ASN A 312 9.65 15.55 -14.67
CA ASN A 312 8.80 14.70 -13.82
C ASN A 312 7.43 14.51 -14.48
N GLN A 313 7.36 13.55 -15.40
CA GLN A 313 6.20 13.34 -16.28
C GLN A 313 4.91 13.01 -15.52
N GLY A 314 4.99 12.51 -14.29
CA GLY A 314 3.82 12.29 -13.42
C GLY A 314 2.99 13.57 -13.19
N LEU A 315 3.63 14.75 -13.24
CA LEU A 315 2.95 16.03 -13.08
C LEU A 315 1.95 16.34 -14.20
N LEU A 316 2.08 15.70 -15.36
CA LEU A 316 1.15 15.88 -16.48
C LEU A 316 -0.26 15.31 -16.19
N PHE A 317 -0.37 14.37 -15.24
CA PHE A 317 -1.67 13.89 -14.76
C PHE A 317 -2.36 14.87 -13.82
N TYR A 318 -1.58 15.71 -13.15
CA TYR A 318 -2.02 16.62 -12.11
C TYR A 318 -2.02 18.09 -12.55
N LEU A 319 -2.14 18.39 -13.86
CA LEU A 319 -2.04 19.76 -14.35
C LEU A 319 -3.14 20.69 -13.82
N HIS A 320 -4.34 20.16 -13.56
CA HIS A 320 -5.42 20.94 -12.95
C HIS A 320 -5.08 21.32 -11.50
N GLU A 321 -4.59 20.37 -10.72
CA GLU A 321 -4.15 20.57 -9.34
C GLU A 321 -2.92 21.49 -9.30
N CYS A 322 -2.00 21.36 -10.26
CA CYS A 322 -0.89 22.29 -10.45
C CYS A 322 -1.37 23.70 -10.75
N ALA A 323 -2.44 23.87 -11.54
CA ALA A 323 -3.02 25.18 -11.82
C ALA A 323 -3.62 25.81 -10.56
N VAL A 324 -4.35 25.02 -9.76
CA VAL A 324 -4.89 25.46 -8.46
C VAL A 324 -3.76 25.88 -7.53
N LEU A 325 -2.71 25.06 -7.41
CA LEU A 325 -1.54 25.35 -6.59
C LEU A 325 -0.81 26.61 -7.05
N TYR A 326 -0.57 26.76 -8.36
CA TYR A 326 0.06 27.94 -8.95
C TYR A 326 -0.74 29.21 -8.67
N ASN A 327 -2.05 29.18 -8.89
CA ASN A 327 -2.93 30.33 -8.63
C ASN A 327 -3.00 30.68 -7.13
N THR A 328 -2.82 29.70 -6.26
CA THR A 328 -2.83 29.89 -4.80
C THR A 328 -1.53 30.52 -4.29
N ILE A 329 -0.38 30.12 -4.84
CA ILE A 329 0.94 30.64 -4.47
C ILE A 329 1.20 32.01 -5.12
N ASN A 330 0.84 32.12 -6.40
CA ASN A 330 1.05 33.30 -7.25
C ASN A 330 2.50 33.83 -7.27
N ASP A 331 3.47 32.93 -7.13
CA ASP A 331 4.90 33.20 -7.22
C ASP A 331 5.58 32.03 -7.95
N VAL A 332 6.25 32.34 -9.05
CA VAL A 332 6.89 31.34 -9.92
C VAL A 332 8.00 30.57 -9.21
N ASN A 333 8.82 31.24 -8.42
CA ASN A 333 10.00 30.64 -7.79
C ASN A 333 9.56 29.70 -6.67
N ILE A 334 8.62 30.14 -5.83
CA ILE A 334 8.05 29.32 -4.76
C ILE A 334 7.31 28.13 -5.35
N PHE A 335 6.52 28.33 -6.40
CA PHE A 335 5.85 27.24 -7.10
C PHE A 335 6.84 26.23 -7.67
N CYS A 336 7.92 26.68 -8.34
CA CYS A 336 8.97 25.79 -8.83
C CYS A 336 9.63 25.00 -7.70
N ASN A 337 9.88 25.62 -6.55
CA ASN A 337 10.45 24.93 -5.39
C ASN A 337 9.52 23.85 -4.85
N ILE A 338 8.20 24.12 -4.82
CA ILE A 338 7.20 23.13 -4.39
C ILE A 338 7.07 22.00 -5.43
N LEU A 339 7.09 22.31 -6.73
CA LEU A 339 7.11 21.28 -7.79
C LEU A 339 8.32 20.36 -7.70
N ALA A 340 9.45 20.86 -7.20
CA ALA A 340 10.67 20.08 -6.99
C ALA A 340 10.72 19.37 -5.62
N SER A 341 9.71 19.54 -4.77
CA SER A 341 9.65 18.89 -3.46
C SER A 341 9.37 17.40 -3.59
N LYS A 342 9.90 16.61 -2.65
CA LYS A 342 9.57 15.17 -2.51
C LYS A 342 8.09 14.91 -2.20
N TYR A 343 7.35 15.90 -1.69
CA TYR A 343 5.93 15.76 -1.33
C TYR A 343 4.99 16.26 -2.43
N ILE A 344 5.49 16.58 -3.64
CA ILE A 344 4.68 17.21 -4.67
C ILE A 344 3.45 16.37 -5.01
N PHE A 345 3.61 15.07 -5.18
CA PHE A 345 2.47 14.22 -5.53
C PHE A 345 1.50 14.03 -4.37
N ASP A 346 1.98 14.01 -3.13
CA ASP A 346 1.09 13.97 -1.97
C ASP A 346 0.23 15.25 -1.88
N ILE A 347 0.82 16.42 -2.16
CA ILE A 347 0.12 17.71 -2.22
C ILE A 347 -0.93 17.71 -3.33
N LEU A 348 -0.56 17.25 -4.53
CA LEU A 348 -1.47 17.23 -5.67
C LEU A 348 -2.59 16.20 -5.47
N MET A 349 -2.28 15.03 -4.90
CA MET A 349 -3.27 14.04 -4.51
C MET A 349 -4.23 14.57 -3.45
N LEU A 350 -3.74 15.33 -2.46
CA LEU A 350 -4.60 16.00 -1.47
C LEU A 350 -5.61 16.93 -2.16
N PHE A 351 -5.17 17.71 -3.15
CA PHE A 351 -6.07 18.58 -3.93
C PHE A 351 -7.04 17.80 -4.80
N HIS A 352 -6.59 16.68 -5.36
CA HIS A 352 -7.44 15.81 -6.18
C HIS A 352 -8.56 15.16 -5.35
N CYS A 353 -8.21 14.55 -4.22
CA CYS A 353 -9.14 13.83 -3.36
C CYS A 353 -10.00 14.76 -2.50
N HIS A 354 -9.47 15.92 -2.12
CA HIS A 354 -10.15 16.92 -1.30
C HIS A 354 -10.07 18.31 -1.95
N PRO A 355 -10.89 18.60 -2.98
CA PRO A 355 -10.78 19.83 -3.76
C PRO A 355 -10.85 21.14 -2.98
N ASN A 356 -11.37 21.17 -1.75
CA ASN A 356 -11.44 22.37 -0.92
C ASN A 356 -10.15 22.64 -0.13
N THR A 357 -9.19 21.73 -0.10
CA THR A 357 -7.98 21.89 0.72
C THR A 357 -7.07 23.02 0.25
N TYR A 358 -7.21 23.51 -0.99
CA TYR A 358 -6.49 24.70 -1.43
C TYR A 358 -6.82 25.94 -0.58
N ILE A 359 -7.99 25.98 0.08
CA ILE A 359 -8.39 27.09 0.96
C ILE A 359 -7.37 27.28 2.08
N PHE A 360 -6.90 26.18 2.69
CA PHE A 360 -5.83 26.23 3.69
C PHE A 360 -4.57 26.87 3.12
N PHE A 361 -4.14 26.44 1.94
CA PHE A 361 -2.92 26.94 1.30
C PHE A 361 -3.06 28.43 0.99
N GLN A 362 -4.23 28.85 0.51
CA GLN A 362 -4.55 30.24 0.21
C GLN A 362 -4.49 31.12 1.47
N ASP A 363 -5.13 30.68 2.56
CA ASP A 363 -5.14 31.41 3.82
C ASP A 363 -3.76 31.43 4.47
N CYS A 364 -3.02 30.32 4.41
CA CYS A 364 -1.65 30.24 4.88
C CYS A 364 -0.76 31.24 4.12
N CYS A 365 -0.85 31.29 2.78
CA CYS A 365 -0.13 32.27 1.96
C CYS A 365 -0.48 33.70 2.37
N LYS A 366 -1.76 34.01 2.62
CA LYS A 366 -2.19 35.36 3.06
C LYS A 366 -1.65 35.74 4.44
N VAL A 367 -1.63 34.80 5.39
CA VAL A 367 -1.26 35.09 6.80
C VAL A 367 0.25 35.07 7.01
N LYS A 368 0.98 34.19 6.32
CA LYS A 368 2.41 33.92 6.57
C LYS A 368 3.32 34.18 5.38
N GLY A 369 2.77 34.40 4.21
CA GLY A 369 3.53 34.43 2.96
C GLY A 369 3.72 33.02 2.39
N ALA A 370 3.78 32.94 1.06
CA ALA A 370 3.84 31.67 0.34
C ALA A 370 5.16 30.90 0.56
N SER A 371 6.24 31.59 0.92
CA SER A 371 7.57 30.97 1.13
C SER A 371 7.58 29.96 2.27
N VAL A 372 6.68 30.13 3.24
CA VAL A 372 6.60 29.25 4.41
C VAL A 372 6.19 27.82 4.01
N LEU A 373 5.31 27.66 3.02
CA LEU A 373 4.92 26.35 2.51
C LEU A 373 6.13 25.65 1.89
N SER A 374 6.87 26.34 1.01
CA SER A 374 8.08 25.80 0.40
C SER A 374 9.14 25.43 1.44
N HIS A 375 9.37 26.26 2.45
CA HIS A 375 10.31 25.95 3.54
C HIS A 375 9.85 24.73 4.35
N LYS A 376 8.55 24.61 4.61
CA LYS A 376 7.98 23.49 5.37
C LYS A 376 8.16 22.17 4.64
N PHE A 377 7.87 22.13 3.34
CA PHE A 377 8.04 20.92 2.52
C PHE A 377 9.50 20.54 2.27
N SER A 378 10.44 21.47 2.49
CA SER A 378 11.88 21.21 2.47
C SER A 378 12.45 20.83 3.84
N SER A 379 11.66 20.87 4.91
CA SER A 379 12.13 20.59 6.27
C SER A 379 12.30 19.09 6.52
N THR A 380 13.38 18.73 7.22
CA THR A 380 13.67 17.34 7.61
C THR A 380 12.71 16.79 8.67
N ASN A 381 12.15 17.66 9.53
CA ASN A 381 11.26 17.29 10.63
C ASN A 381 9.78 17.38 10.26
N PHE A 382 9.47 17.34 8.97
CA PHE A 382 8.10 17.47 8.48
C PHE A 382 7.44 16.09 8.35
N ASN A 383 6.34 15.91 9.09
CA ASN A 383 5.45 14.76 8.97
C ASN A 383 4.29 15.09 8.02
N TRP A 384 4.20 14.37 6.90
CA TRP A 384 3.12 14.56 5.92
C TRP A 384 1.75 14.18 6.47
N TYR A 385 1.66 13.08 7.23
CA TYR A 385 0.38 12.56 7.73
C TYR A 385 -0.32 13.55 8.67
N ASP A 386 0.43 14.09 9.63
CA ASP A 386 -0.09 15.09 10.58
C ASP A 386 -0.53 16.36 9.84
N PHE A 387 0.26 16.79 8.86
CA PHE A 387 -0.06 17.96 8.05
C PHE A 387 -1.34 17.74 7.22
N GLN A 388 -1.46 16.60 6.54
CA GLN A 388 -2.65 16.26 5.77
C GLN A 388 -3.92 16.29 6.62
N ASN A 389 -3.90 15.63 7.79
CA ASN A 389 -5.03 15.62 8.71
C ASN A 389 -5.37 17.03 9.19
N TYR A 390 -4.35 17.82 9.54
CA TYR A 390 -4.56 19.21 9.94
C TYR A 390 -5.23 20.04 8.84
N VAL A 391 -4.77 19.92 7.59
CA VAL A 391 -5.34 20.65 6.45
C VAL A 391 -6.79 20.27 6.20
N ILE A 392 -7.10 18.96 6.21
CA ILE A 392 -8.47 18.46 6.04
C ILE A 392 -9.37 18.97 7.17
N ASN A 393 -8.90 18.90 8.41
CA ASN A 393 -9.63 19.37 9.58
C ASN A 393 -9.90 20.88 9.48
N TYR A 394 -8.87 21.68 9.18
CA TYR A 394 -9.00 23.13 9.00
C TYR A 394 -10.03 23.49 7.94
N CYS A 395 -10.03 22.79 6.80
CA CYS A 395 -10.97 23.04 5.72
C CYS A 395 -12.41 22.57 6.04
N SER A 396 -12.57 21.73 7.06
CA SER A 396 -13.89 21.32 7.57
C SER A 396 -14.46 22.30 8.60
N LEU A 397 -13.63 23.19 9.15
CA LEU A 397 -14.05 24.23 10.09
C LEU A 397 -14.92 25.29 9.43
N ASN A 398 -15.78 25.92 10.23
CA ASN A 398 -16.49 27.11 9.76
C ASN A 398 -15.55 28.33 9.71
N HIS A 399 -15.96 29.39 9.02
CA HIS A 399 -15.15 30.58 8.79
C HIS A 399 -14.71 31.32 10.09
N ILE A 400 -15.48 31.22 11.19
CA ILE A 400 -15.10 31.84 12.48
C ILE A 400 -13.92 31.08 13.10
N GLU A 401 -13.99 29.74 13.09
CA GLU A 401 -12.94 28.86 13.61
C GLU A 401 -11.67 28.97 12.78
N GLN A 402 -11.79 28.99 11.44
CA GLN A 402 -10.66 29.21 10.54
C GLN A 402 -9.94 30.52 10.88
N LYS A 403 -10.68 31.62 11.10
CA LYS A 403 -10.10 32.89 11.55
C LYS A 403 -9.44 32.82 12.93
N SER A 404 -10.01 32.04 13.85
CA SER A 404 -9.41 31.80 15.16
C SER A 404 -8.06 31.07 15.02
N GLU A 405 -8.04 30.03 14.20
CA GLU A 405 -6.85 29.23 13.93
C GLU A 405 -5.76 30.04 13.19
N GLN A 406 -6.13 30.83 12.19
CA GLN A 406 -5.24 31.77 11.50
C GLN A 406 -4.54 32.74 12.47
N LYS A 407 -5.21 33.17 13.56
CA LYS A 407 -4.57 34.01 14.58
C LYS A 407 -3.50 33.25 15.36
N LYS A 408 -3.67 31.94 15.60
CA LYS A 408 -2.66 31.10 16.26
C LYS A 408 -1.42 30.95 15.39
N TRP A 409 -1.59 30.82 14.07
CA TRP A 409 -0.47 30.71 13.13
C TRP A 409 0.55 31.83 13.33
N LYS A 410 0.10 33.06 13.60
CA LYS A 410 1.00 34.21 13.85
C LYS A 410 2.05 33.91 14.93
N LYS A 411 1.71 33.14 15.96
CA LYS A 411 2.59 32.76 17.09
C LYS A 411 3.48 31.54 16.80
N GLY A 412 3.16 30.74 15.78
CA GLY A 412 3.92 29.55 15.37
C GLY A 412 3.05 28.53 14.63
N PHE A 413 3.67 27.57 13.93
CA PHE A 413 2.98 26.43 13.34
C PHE A 413 3.02 25.24 14.29
N CYS A 414 1.89 24.91 14.90
CA CYS A 414 1.69 23.63 15.58
C CYS A 414 0.61 22.87 14.82
N PHE A 415 1.02 22.00 13.90
CA PHE A 415 0.12 21.14 13.12
C PHE A 415 -0.22 19.84 13.87
N PHE A 416 -0.03 19.82 15.18
CA PHE A 416 -0.21 18.65 16.01
C PHE A 416 -1.63 18.60 16.57
N ASN A 417 -2.15 17.37 16.67
CA ASN A 417 -3.29 16.77 17.39
C ASN A 417 -4.16 17.54 18.40
N ASP A 418 -3.92 18.81 18.67
CA ASP A 418 -4.92 19.63 19.35
C ASP A 418 -6.09 19.76 18.38
N MET A 419 -7.19 19.06 18.68
CA MET A 419 -8.46 19.26 18.00
C MET A 419 -8.66 20.77 17.88
N ILE A 420 -8.79 21.27 16.64
CA ILE A 420 -9.13 22.66 16.39
C ILE A 420 -10.60 22.79 16.80
N SER A 421 -10.85 22.87 18.09
CA SER A 421 -12.18 23.10 18.64
C SER A 421 -12.15 24.48 19.26
N THR A 422 -12.90 25.38 18.66
CA THR A 422 -13.43 26.48 19.45
C THR A 422 -14.53 25.85 20.32
N PRO A 423 -14.58 26.05 21.64
CA PRO A 423 -15.66 25.50 22.44
C PRO A 423 -16.98 26.11 21.99
N TYR A 424 -17.80 25.33 21.28
CA TYR A 424 -19.15 25.70 20.90
C TYR A 424 -20.13 25.23 21.96
N SER A 425 -21.20 26.00 22.14
CA SER A 425 -22.38 25.55 22.88
C SER A 425 -23.14 24.54 22.02
N LEU A 426 -22.83 23.26 22.21
CA LEU A 426 -23.47 22.14 21.53
C LEU A 426 -24.55 21.55 22.42
N PRO A 427 -25.71 21.16 21.86
CA PRO A 427 -26.68 20.32 22.55
C PRO A 427 -26.03 19.11 23.23
N LEU A 428 -26.33 18.87 24.52
CA LEU A 428 -25.99 17.58 25.11
C LEU A 428 -26.79 16.46 24.42
N ILE A 429 -26.15 15.32 24.18
CA ILE A 429 -26.78 14.14 23.54
C ILE A 429 -28.00 13.69 24.35
N HIS A 430 -27.87 13.65 25.67
CA HIS A 430 -28.94 13.30 26.59
C HIS A 430 -29.36 14.52 27.41
N ARG A 431 -30.35 15.25 26.92
CA ARG A 431 -30.99 16.33 27.67
C ARG A 431 -32.01 15.75 28.65
N LEU A 432 -31.92 16.19 29.90
CA LEU A 432 -32.97 15.92 30.87
C LEU A 432 -34.13 16.89 30.61
N SER A 433 -35.35 16.40 30.78
CA SER A 433 -36.53 17.23 30.63
C SER A 433 -36.58 18.31 31.70
N SER A 434 -37.19 19.46 31.37
CA SER A 434 -37.26 20.62 32.28
C SER A 434 -38.02 20.36 33.58
N ASN A 435 -38.85 19.32 33.63
CA ASN A 435 -39.51 18.85 34.86
C ASN A 435 -38.52 18.41 35.96
N VAL A 436 -37.28 18.10 35.59
CA VAL A 436 -36.20 17.76 36.50
C VAL A 436 -35.70 18.99 37.29
N ASN A 437 -35.99 20.19 36.80
CA ASN A 437 -35.65 21.43 37.50
C ASN A 437 -36.60 21.63 38.69
N ALA A 438 -36.05 21.73 39.89
CA ALA A 438 -36.83 21.85 41.11
C ALA A 438 -36.09 22.66 42.19
N THR A 439 -36.83 23.18 43.17
CA THR A 439 -36.23 23.74 44.40
C THR A 439 -36.67 22.91 45.59
N ILE A 440 -35.72 22.31 46.32
CA ILE A 440 -35.98 21.45 47.47
C ILE A 440 -35.13 21.95 48.63
N ARG A 441 -35.77 22.29 49.76
CA ARG A 441 -35.13 22.78 50.99
C ARG A 441 -34.11 23.92 50.75
N GLY A 442 -34.40 24.82 49.81
CA GLY A 442 -33.53 25.95 49.45
C GLY A 442 -32.40 25.63 48.46
N TYR A 443 -32.30 24.40 47.97
CA TYR A 443 -31.38 23.98 46.91
C TYR A 443 -32.11 23.95 45.56
N GLN A 444 -31.53 24.60 44.55
CA GLN A 444 -32.04 24.64 43.19
C GLN A 444 -31.34 23.60 42.32
N PHE A 445 -32.10 22.72 41.70
CA PHE A 445 -31.65 21.74 40.73
C PHE A 445 -31.95 22.26 39.32
N ILE A 446 -30.93 22.29 38.47
CA ILE A 446 -31.04 22.85 37.11
C ILE A 446 -30.37 21.88 36.14
N ALA A 447 -31.14 21.32 35.21
CA ALA A 447 -30.63 20.54 34.09
C ALA A 447 -29.85 21.44 33.12
N LEU A 448 -28.66 20.99 32.74
CA LEU A 448 -27.85 21.62 31.71
C LEU A 448 -28.24 21.08 30.34
N ASN A 449 -28.27 21.96 29.34
CA ASN A 449 -28.79 21.62 28.01
C ASN A 449 -27.72 21.62 26.91
N ASN A 450 -26.56 22.20 27.21
CA ASN A 450 -25.47 22.34 26.28
C ASN A 450 -24.09 22.31 26.97
N THR A 451 -23.05 22.11 26.17
CA THR A 451 -21.66 22.04 26.60
C THR A 451 -21.14 23.35 27.20
N ALA A 452 -21.67 24.53 26.80
CA ALA A 452 -21.25 25.80 27.38
C ALA A 452 -21.73 25.97 28.83
N GLU A 453 -22.96 25.56 29.11
CA GLU A 453 -23.49 25.50 30.48
C GLU A 453 -22.67 24.52 31.34
N CYS A 454 -22.26 23.38 30.77
CA CYS A 454 -21.36 22.42 31.43
C CYS A 454 -20.00 23.07 31.72
N TYR A 455 -19.42 23.75 30.74
CA TYR A 455 -18.15 24.45 30.87
C TYR A 455 -18.17 25.46 32.03
N TYR A 456 -19.15 26.38 32.05
CA TYR A 456 -19.24 27.41 33.09
C TYR A 456 -19.55 26.84 34.48
N ALA A 457 -20.39 25.81 34.55
CA ALA A 457 -20.64 25.12 35.81
C ALA A 457 -19.39 24.37 36.29
N GLY A 458 -18.64 23.76 35.38
CA GLY A 458 -17.37 23.09 35.66
C GLY A 458 -16.27 24.03 36.14
N GLU A 459 -16.14 25.21 35.54
CA GLU A 459 -15.24 26.26 36.03
C GLU A 459 -15.62 26.71 37.44
N ALA A 460 -16.92 26.96 37.69
CA ALA A 460 -17.41 27.39 38.99
C ALA A 460 -17.22 26.33 40.08
N LEU A 461 -17.39 25.04 39.73
CA LEU A 461 -17.18 23.90 40.62
C LEU A 461 -15.73 23.43 40.67
N GLN A 462 -14.85 23.95 39.80
CA GLN A 462 -13.48 23.46 39.60
C GLN A 462 -13.42 21.93 39.46
N ASN A 463 -14.29 21.37 38.63
CA ASN A 463 -14.46 19.92 38.49
C ASN A 463 -14.39 19.47 37.01
N CYS A 464 -14.48 18.15 36.76
CA CYS A 464 -14.31 17.59 35.41
C CYS A 464 -15.42 17.97 34.42
N LEU A 465 -16.47 18.67 34.86
CA LEU A 465 -17.54 19.10 33.98
C LEU A 465 -17.06 20.11 32.91
N GLN A 466 -15.95 20.81 33.16
CA GLN A 466 -15.34 21.75 32.22
C GLN A 466 -14.91 21.11 30.89
N SER A 467 -14.67 19.80 30.89
CA SER A 467 -14.22 19.02 29.73
C SER A 467 -15.21 17.92 29.35
N TRP A 468 -16.49 18.05 29.73
CA TRP A 468 -17.54 17.03 29.60
C TRP A 468 -18.09 16.84 28.18
N GLY A 469 -17.38 17.32 27.16
CA GLY A 469 -17.89 17.56 25.81
C GLY A 469 -18.44 16.34 25.05
N ASP A 470 -18.20 15.12 25.52
CA ASP A 470 -18.42 13.88 24.76
C ASP A 470 -19.21 12.80 25.54
N CYS A 471 -19.92 13.14 26.61
CA CYS A 471 -20.58 12.13 27.45
C CYS A 471 -22.08 11.93 27.12
N ASP A 472 -22.52 10.67 27.07
CA ASP A 472 -23.91 10.24 26.83
C ASP A 472 -24.86 10.48 28.02
N SER A 473 -24.53 11.37 28.95
CA SER A 473 -25.30 11.55 30.20
C SER A 473 -25.89 12.95 30.32
N GLY A 474 -27.07 13.03 30.90
CA GLY A 474 -27.67 14.29 31.32
C GLY A 474 -27.02 14.83 32.58
N VAL A 475 -26.81 16.13 32.65
CA VAL A 475 -26.18 16.78 33.80
C VAL A 475 -27.16 17.71 34.48
N VAL A 476 -27.20 17.64 35.81
CA VAL A 476 -27.96 18.56 36.68
C VAL A 476 -26.99 19.21 37.63
N VAL A 477 -27.02 20.53 37.74
CA VAL A 477 -26.27 21.27 38.73
C VAL A 477 -27.15 21.63 39.92
N VAL A 478 -26.53 21.68 41.10
CA VAL A 478 -27.18 22.11 42.33
C VAL A 478 -26.63 23.48 42.71
N LYS A 479 -27.54 24.43 42.95
CA LYS A 479 -27.22 25.76 43.46
C LYS A 479 -27.83 26.00 44.83
N GLN A 480 -27.11 26.75 45.67
CA GLN A 480 -27.63 27.32 46.91
C GLN A 480 -27.15 28.77 47.00
N ASN A 481 -28.05 29.71 47.33
CA ASN A 481 -27.75 31.14 47.36
C ASN A 481 -27.05 31.64 46.07
N SER A 482 -27.56 31.17 44.92
CA SER A 482 -27.03 31.48 43.57
C SER A 482 -25.62 30.96 43.24
N LYS A 483 -24.98 30.18 44.13
CA LYS A 483 -23.66 29.57 43.89
C LYS A 483 -23.81 28.09 43.51
N PHE A 484 -23.03 27.63 42.54
CA PHE A 484 -22.91 26.20 42.23
C PHE A 484 -22.19 25.49 43.38
N ILE A 485 -22.77 24.37 43.83
CA ILE A 485 -22.20 23.59 44.94
C ILE A 485 -21.96 22.12 44.58
N ALA A 486 -22.69 21.59 43.60
CA ALA A 486 -22.50 20.24 43.08
C ALA A 486 -23.02 20.08 41.65
N SER A 487 -22.58 19.02 40.99
CA SER A 487 -23.13 18.51 39.73
C SER A 487 -23.49 17.03 39.87
N ILE A 488 -24.54 16.61 39.18
CA ILE A 488 -25.12 15.27 39.21
C ILE A 488 -25.20 14.80 37.76
N GLU A 489 -24.60 13.65 37.49
CA GLU A 489 -24.72 12.96 36.22
C GLU A 489 -25.85 11.94 36.29
N VAL A 490 -26.75 11.98 35.31
CA VAL A 490 -27.90 11.09 35.17
C VAL A 490 -27.84 10.39 33.83
N PHE A 491 -27.86 9.06 33.85
CA PHE A 491 -27.90 8.21 32.67
C PHE A 491 -29.01 7.17 32.84
N ASN A 492 -29.82 6.94 31.80
CA ASN A 492 -30.90 5.95 31.83
C ASN A 492 -31.80 5.99 33.10
N HIS A 493 -32.23 7.21 33.49
CA HIS A 493 -33.04 7.45 34.69
C HIS A 493 -32.37 7.00 36.01
N ALA A 494 -31.04 6.99 36.08
CA ALA A 494 -30.28 6.73 37.29
C ALA A 494 -29.17 7.76 37.48
N ILE A 495 -28.93 8.18 38.72
CA ILE A 495 -27.75 8.97 39.07
C ILE A 495 -26.52 8.06 38.94
N VAL A 496 -25.61 8.41 38.03
CA VAL A 496 -24.33 7.71 37.83
C VAL A 496 -23.31 8.20 38.84
N GLN A 497 -23.24 9.51 39.03
CA GLN A 497 -22.40 10.15 40.04
C GLN A 497 -22.95 11.51 40.43
N ALA A 498 -22.55 11.97 41.62
CA ALA A 498 -22.70 13.36 42.00
C ALA A 498 -21.42 13.83 42.69
N ARG A 499 -20.94 15.01 42.29
CA ARG A 499 -19.66 15.58 42.71
C ARG A 499 -19.86 17.02 43.17
N SER A 500 -19.26 17.38 44.31
CA SER A 500 -19.17 18.77 44.75
C SER A 500 -17.91 19.43 44.18
N ILE A 501 -17.56 20.61 44.71
CA ILE A 501 -16.40 21.39 44.30
C ILE A 501 -15.12 20.52 44.32
N GLY A 502 -14.29 20.64 43.29
CA GLY A 502 -13.02 19.90 43.21
C GLY A 502 -13.19 18.38 42.99
N ASN A 503 -14.29 17.94 42.35
CA ASN A 503 -14.62 16.52 42.13
C ASN A 503 -14.81 15.68 43.42
N GLN A 504 -15.06 16.33 44.57
CA GLN A 504 -15.27 15.64 45.83
C GLN A 504 -16.58 14.83 45.81
N ARG A 505 -16.59 13.67 46.49
CA ARG A 505 -17.81 12.87 46.67
C ARG A 505 -18.73 13.56 47.67
N ILE A 506 -20.03 13.51 47.42
CA ILE A 506 -21.03 13.98 48.40
C ILE A 506 -21.04 13.00 49.57
N SER A 507 -20.78 13.47 50.79
CA SER A 507 -20.57 12.58 51.94
C SER A 507 -21.88 12.00 52.46
N LYS A 508 -21.80 10.89 53.22
CA LYS A 508 -22.96 10.14 53.73
C LYS A 508 -23.82 10.94 54.73
N TYR A 509 -23.29 12.01 55.31
CA TYR A 509 -23.94 12.81 56.37
C TYR A 509 -24.16 14.29 56.01
N ASP A 510 -23.96 14.68 54.75
CA ASP A 510 -24.26 16.06 54.31
C ASP A 510 -25.77 16.24 54.08
N GLY A 511 -26.34 17.36 54.55
CA GLY A 511 -27.73 17.74 54.23
C GLY A 511 -28.01 17.81 52.72
N LEU A 512 -26.96 18.02 51.90
CA LEU A 512 -27.05 17.96 50.43
C LEU A 512 -27.41 16.55 49.91
N LYS A 513 -26.93 15.49 50.55
CA LYS A 513 -27.23 14.10 50.16
C LYS A 513 -28.73 13.82 50.30
N GLU A 514 -29.32 14.19 51.43
CA GLU A 514 -30.76 14.01 51.67
C GLU A 514 -31.58 14.76 50.63
N VAL A 515 -31.17 15.98 50.31
CA VAL A 515 -31.86 16.83 49.33
C VAL A 515 -31.76 16.25 47.91
N ILE A 516 -30.63 15.64 47.55
CA ILE A 516 -30.49 14.91 46.27
C ILE A 516 -31.37 13.65 46.25
N ILE A 517 -31.48 12.93 47.38
CA ILE A 517 -32.39 11.77 47.49
C ILE A 517 -33.85 12.22 47.31
N ASP A 518 -34.27 13.28 47.98
CA ASP A 518 -35.63 13.83 47.85
C ASP A 518 -35.92 14.25 46.40
N TRP A 519 -34.96 14.94 45.76
CA TRP A 519 -35.03 15.32 44.35
C TRP A 519 -35.11 14.12 43.40
N SER A 520 -34.32 13.08 43.65
CA SER A 520 -34.33 11.88 42.81
C SER A 520 -35.68 11.16 42.87
N LYS A 521 -36.29 11.10 44.06
CA LYS A 521 -37.62 10.52 44.28
C LYS A 521 -38.71 11.32 43.57
N SER A 522 -38.69 12.65 43.66
CA SER A 522 -39.71 13.49 43.01
C SER A 522 -39.66 13.43 41.48
N ASN A 523 -38.50 13.04 40.92
CA ASN A 523 -38.28 12.95 39.48
C ASN A 523 -38.24 11.51 38.93
N ASN A 524 -38.55 10.49 39.75
CA ASN A 524 -38.46 9.07 39.38
C ASN A 524 -37.07 8.66 38.85
N ILE A 525 -36.00 9.25 39.39
CA ILE A 525 -34.60 8.92 39.05
C ILE A 525 -34.06 7.98 40.13
N LYS A 526 -33.49 6.84 39.71
CA LYS A 526 -32.86 5.88 40.62
C LYS A 526 -31.62 6.50 41.26
N CYS A 527 -31.53 6.39 42.58
CA CYS A 527 -30.48 7.03 43.37
C CYS A 527 -29.61 5.97 44.07
N PRO A 528 -28.32 5.83 43.72
CA PRO A 528 -27.46 4.79 44.28
C PRO A 528 -27.06 5.07 45.73
N PHE A 529 -27.29 6.28 46.24
CA PHE A 529 -26.98 6.71 47.61
C PHE A 529 -27.66 5.91 48.74
N ASN A 530 -28.61 5.03 48.39
CA ASN A 530 -29.33 4.13 49.30
C ASN A 530 -28.71 2.73 49.42
N LYS A 531 -27.65 2.40 48.66
CA LYS A 531 -26.88 1.17 48.84
C LYS A 531 -25.52 1.52 49.43
N ASP A 532 -25.28 1.01 50.62
CA ASP A 532 -23.95 1.03 51.23
C ASP A 532 -23.03 0.09 50.45
N GLU A 533 -22.11 0.66 49.69
CA GLU A 533 -20.81 0.08 49.34
C GLU A 533 -19.69 1.05 49.73
#